data_AF-A0A1Y6LAW1-F1
#
_entry.id   AF-A0A1Y6LAW1-F1
#
_cell.length_a   1.000
_cell.length_b   1.000
_cell.length_c   1.000
_cell.angle_alpha   90.00
_cell.angle_beta   90.00
_cell.angle_gamma   90.00
#
_symmetry.space_group_name_H-M   'P 1'
#
loop_
_entity.id
_entity.type
_entity.pdbx_description
1 polymer ?
#
loop_
_entity_poly.entity_id
_entity_poly.type
_entity_poly.pdbx_seq_one_letter_code
_entity_poly.pdbx_strand_id
1 'polypeptide(L)'
;MLYELIGVVRPGRSVNEIKEITKTTGNIVLAAGGVVRGITNWGTFTLPKPARKQGATYHEGHYFILRFDSSARTQHTVRRTLGLDPRMIRYSVVQMGSKLQEIKDVAGKVEWKAVANTGPPLSG
;
A
#
# COMPACT_ATOMS: atom_id res chain seq x y z
N MET A 1 -11.56 2.45 12.96
CA MET A 1 -10.89 3.60 12.30
C MET A 1 -10.45 3.16 10.92
N LEU A 2 -10.51 4.05 9.93
CA LEU A 2 -10.02 3.75 8.59
C LEU A 2 -8.52 4.02 8.53
N TYR A 3 -7.79 3.03 8.03
CA TYR A 3 -6.37 3.13 7.76
C TYR A 3 -6.08 2.90 6.28
N GLU A 4 -5.06 3.60 5.80
CA GLU A 4 -4.43 3.38 4.51
C GLU A 4 -2.98 2.91 4.74
N LEU A 5 -2.67 1.72 4.25
CA LEU A 5 -1.31 1.20 4.20
C LEU A 5 -0.77 1.42 2.79
N ILE A 6 0.37 2.09 2.70
CA ILE A 6 1.19 2.18 1.49
C ILE A 6 2.39 1.26 1.69
N GLY A 7 2.49 0.22 0.87
CA GLY A 7 3.59 -0.74 0.90
C GLY A 7 4.48 -0.61 -0.33
N VAL A 8 5.79 -0.74 -0.12
CA VAL A 8 6.81 -0.76 -1.17
C VAL A 8 7.60 -2.06 -1.06
N VAL A 9 7.43 -2.93 -2.05
CA VAL A 9 8.06 -4.25 -2.11
C VAL A 9 9.25 -4.21 -3.06
N ARG A 10 10.21 -5.11 -2.88
CA ARG A 10 11.33 -5.27 -3.82
C ARG A 10 10.85 -5.45 -5.29
N PRO A 11 11.49 -4.79 -6.27
CA PRO A 11 11.14 -4.93 -7.67
C PRO A 11 11.61 -6.29 -8.22
N GLY A 12 11.05 -6.70 -9.37
CA GLY A 12 11.53 -7.86 -10.14
C GLY A 12 11.09 -9.24 -9.64
N ARG A 13 10.11 -9.33 -8.74
CA ARG A 13 9.43 -10.59 -8.36
C ARG A 13 7.97 -10.54 -8.82
N SER A 14 7.38 -11.71 -9.07
CA SER A 14 6.02 -11.82 -9.62
C SER A 14 4.96 -11.19 -8.70
N VAL A 15 3.80 -10.87 -9.29
CA VAL A 15 2.59 -10.38 -8.58
C VAL A 15 2.20 -11.27 -7.38
N ASN A 16 2.73 -12.51 -7.31
CA ASN A 16 2.49 -13.43 -6.20
C ASN A 16 3.02 -12.92 -4.86
N GLU A 17 4.17 -12.24 -4.79
CA GLU A 17 4.67 -11.73 -3.50
C GLU A 17 3.71 -10.69 -2.91
N ILE A 18 3.17 -9.80 -3.74
CA ILE A 18 2.18 -8.80 -3.33
C ILE A 18 0.89 -9.49 -2.88
N LYS A 19 0.44 -10.50 -3.63
CA LYS A 19 -0.75 -11.30 -3.26
C LYS A 19 -0.56 -11.97 -1.89
N GLU A 20 0.61 -12.53 -1.61
CA GLU A 20 0.90 -13.15 -0.31
C GLU A 20 0.95 -12.13 0.84
N ILE A 21 1.62 -11.00 0.63
CA ILE A 21 1.71 -9.91 1.62
C ILE A 21 0.31 -9.34 1.92
N THR A 22 -0.47 -9.06 0.88
CA THR A 22 -1.83 -8.53 1.02
C THR A 22 -2.79 -9.55 1.62
N LYS A 23 -2.67 -10.84 1.27
CA LYS A 23 -3.42 -11.93 1.90
C LYS A 23 -3.09 -12.06 3.39
N THR A 24 -1.81 -12.02 3.74
CA THR A 24 -1.36 -12.10 5.14
C THR A 24 -1.90 -10.92 5.95
N THR A 25 -1.80 -9.71 5.41
CA THR A 25 -2.28 -8.50 6.07
C THR A 25 -3.81 -8.48 6.16
N GLY A 26 -4.50 -8.88 5.10
CA GLY A 26 -5.95 -8.99 5.06
C GLY A 26 -6.46 -10.01 6.08
N ASN A 27 -5.80 -11.17 6.21
CA ASN A 27 -6.15 -12.18 7.21
C ASN A 27 -6.01 -11.64 8.64
N ILE A 28 -4.96 -10.85 8.95
CA ILE A 28 -4.81 -10.22 10.27
C ILE A 28 -5.99 -9.28 10.56
N VAL A 29 -6.39 -8.48 9.58
CA VAL A 29 -7.51 -7.54 9.71
C VAL A 29 -8.81 -8.30 9.92
N LEU A 30 -9.12 -9.26 9.04
CA LEU A 30 -10.37 -10.03 9.06
C LEU A 30 -10.49 -10.89 10.33
N ALA A 31 -9.43 -11.56 10.75
CA ALA A 31 -9.42 -12.39 11.96
C ALA A 31 -9.63 -11.57 13.24
N ALA A 32 -9.30 -10.28 13.23
CA ALA A 32 -9.54 -9.36 14.33
C ALA A 32 -10.90 -8.62 14.24
N GLY A 33 -11.80 -9.05 13.35
CA GLY A 33 -13.12 -8.43 13.14
C GLY A 33 -13.09 -7.10 12.38
N GLY A 34 -11.97 -6.76 11.73
CA GLY A 34 -11.85 -5.61 10.84
C GLY A 34 -12.38 -5.89 9.43
N VAL A 35 -12.41 -4.86 8.60
CA VAL A 35 -12.89 -4.94 7.21
C VAL A 35 -11.81 -4.49 6.25
N VAL A 36 -11.52 -5.28 5.22
CA VAL A 36 -10.66 -4.86 4.10
C VAL A 36 -11.54 -4.17 3.06
N ARG A 37 -11.29 -2.89 2.78
CA ARG A 37 -12.07 -2.11 1.80
C ARG A 37 -11.59 -2.30 0.37
N GLY A 38 -10.29 -2.51 0.20
CA GLY A 38 -9.72 -2.71 -1.11
C GLY A 38 -8.20 -2.75 -1.12
N ILE A 39 -7.70 -3.32 -2.20
CA ILE A 39 -6.28 -3.43 -2.52
C ILE A 39 -6.10 -2.77 -3.88
N THR A 40 -5.15 -1.84 -3.99
CA THR A 40 -4.82 -1.21 -5.26
C THR A 40 -3.36 -1.44 -5.57
N ASN A 41 -3.10 -1.99 -6.76
CA ASN A 41 -1.75 -2.19 -7.27
C ASN A 41 -1.35 -0.94 -8.08
N TRP A 42 -0.31 -0.22 -7.65
CA TRP A 42 0.18 0.95 -8.37
C TRP A 42 1.26 0.60 -9.41
N GLY A 43 2.03 -0.48 -9.18
CA GLY A 43 3.11 -0.88 -10.08
C GLY A 43 4.49 -0.50 -9.55
N THR A 44 5.52 -0.65 -10.39
CA THR A 44 6.90 -0.35 -10.02
C THR A 44 7.26 1.09 -10.37
N PHE A 45 7.83 1.83 -9.40
CA PHE A 45 8.29 3.20 -9.56
C PHE A 45 9.66 3.39 -8.91
N THR A 46 10.37 4.44 -9.31
CA THR A 46 11.60 4.88 -8.67
C THR A 46 11.35 5.31 -7.23
N LEU A 47 12.23 4.87 -6.33
CA LEU A 47 12.21 5.31 -4.94
C LEU A 47 12.69 6.76 -4.83
N PRO A 48 12.15 7.57 -3.90
CA PRO A 48 12.64 8.94 -3.68
C PRO A 48 14.13 9.01 -3.33
N LYS A 49 14.65 7.95 -2.72
CA LYS A 49 16.09 7.73 -2.49
C LYS A 49 16.40 6.24 -2.50
N PRO A 50 17.62 5.83 -2.91
CA PRO A 50 18.02 4.43 -2.85
C PRO A 50 17.84 3.86 -1.44
N ALA A 51 17.35 2.62 -1.36
CA ALA A 51 17.09 1.94 -0.10
C ALA A 51 17.95 0.69 0.00
N ARG A 52 18.75 0.57 1.08
CA ARG A 52 19.52 -0.64 1.36
C ARG A 52 18.72 -1.57 2.26
N LYS A 53 18.49 -2.81 1.83
CA LYS A 53 17.76 -3.83 2.58
C LYS A 53 18.32 -5.21 2.25
N GLN A 54 18.64 -6.00 3.28
CA GLN A 54 19.21 -7.35 3.13
C GLN A 54 20.42 -7.45 2.19
N GLY A 55 21.34 -6.50 2.29
CA GLY A 55 22.56 -6.50 1.47
C GLY A 55 22.39 -6.00 0.03
N ALA A 56 21.16 -5.77 -0.44
CA ALA A 56 20.88 -5.19 -1.75
C ALA A 56 20.53 -3.70 -1.65
N THR A 57 20.88 -2.95 -2.69
CA THR A 57 20.44 -1.55 -2.87
C THR A 57 19.34 -1.53 -3.93
N TYR A 58 18.20 -0.96 -3.57
CA TYR A 58 17.05 -0.81 -4.45
C TYR A 58 16.91 0.65 -4.88
N HIS A 59 16.74 0.86 -6.18
CA HIS A 59 16.44 2.17 -6.78
C HIS A 59 14.96 2.31 -7.15
N GLU A 60 14.28 1.17 -7.28
CA GLU A 60 12.87 1.08 -7.59
C GLU A 60 12.17 0.17 -6.58
N GLY A 61 10.86 0.27 -6.50
CA GLY A 61 10.03 -0.60 -5.69
C GLY A 61 8.64 -0.74 -6.27
N HIS A 62 7.99 -1.85 -5.97
CA HIS A 62 6.61 -2.10 -6.36
C HIS A 62 5.66 -1.55 -5.29
N TYR A 63 4.86 -0.55 -5.66
CA TYR A 63 3.92 0.13 -4.78
C TYR A 63 2.56 -0.54 -4.79
N PHE A 64 1.98 -0.72 -3.61
CA PHE A 64 0.59 -1.13 -3.45
C PHE A 64 -0.05 -0.38 -2.29
N ILE A 65 -1.38 -0.29 -2.33
CA ILE A 65 -2.19 0.28 -1.27
C ILE A 65 -3.16 -0.77 -0.76
N LEU A 66 -3.34 -0.81 0.56
CA LEU A 66 -4.39 -1.56 1.23
C LEU A 66 -5.18 -0.60 2.13
N ARG A 67 -6.49 -0.49 1.91
CA ARG A 67 -7.41 0.26 2.78
C ARG A 67 -8.19 -0.71 3.66
N PHE A 68 -8.23 -0.44 4.95
CA PHE A 68 -8.95 -1.29 5.90
C PHE A 68 -9.47 -0.54 7.12
N ASP A 69 -10.62 -0.96 7.63
CA ASP A 69 -11.10 -0.56 8.95
C ASP A 69 -10.62 -1.56 10.00
N SER A 70 -10.03 -1.06 11.07
CA SER A 70 -9.73 -1.89 12.24
C SER A 70 -9.56 -1.07 13.52
N SER A 71 -9.25 -1.77 14.62
CA SER A 71 -8.79 -1.16 15.87
C SER A 71 -7.33 -0.68 15.74
N ALA A 72 -6.90 0.25 16.61
CA ALA A 72 -5.48 0.64 16.68
C ALA A 72 -4.57 -0.56 16.97
N ARG A 73 -5.01 -1.49 17.83
CA ARG A 73 -4.25 -2.71 18.15
C ARG A 73 -4.02 -3.57 16.90
N THR A 74 -5.05 -3.79 16.10
CA THR A 74 -4.95 -4.56 14.85
C THR A 74 -4.02 -3.87 13.85
N GLN A 75 -4.14 -2.54 13.72
CA GLN A 75 -3.24 -1.75 12.88
C GLN A 75 -1.77 -1.89 13.33
N HIS A 76 -1.49 -1.88 14.63
CA HIS A 76 -0.14 -2.11 15.16
C HIS A 76 0.38 -3.50 14.81
N THR A 77 -0.47 -4.54 14.90
CA THR A 77 -0.11 -5.90 14.48
C THR A 77 0.24 -5.94 12.99
N VAL A 78 -0.60 -5.35 12.13
CA VAL A 78 -0.32 -5.22 10.69
C VAL A 78 1.04 -4.56 10.45
N ARG A 79 1.28 -3.41 11.10
CA ARG A 79 2.54 -2.65 11.01
C ARG A 79 3.74 -3.48 11.45
N ARG A 80 3.61 -4.28 12.52
CA ARG A 80 4.66 -5.16 13.01
C ARG A 80 4.95 -6.29 12.02
N THR A 81 3.91 -6.97 11.54
CA THR A 81 4.06 -8.08 10.58
C THR A 81 4.77 -7.64 9.31
N LEU A 82 4.38 -6.49 8.73
CA LEU A 82 5.04 -5.96 7.53
C LEU A 82 6.49 -5.53 7.77
N GLY A 83 6.81 -5.07 8.98
CA GLY A 83 8.19 -4.73 9.36
C GLY A 83 9.12 -5.93 9.43
N LEU A 84 8.57 -7.12 9.66
CA LEU A 84 9.30 -8.38 9.70
C LEU A 84 9.40 -9.05 8.32
N ASP A 85 8.57 -8.65 7.35
CA ASP A 85 8.61 -9.25 6.01
C ASP A 85 9.88 -8.79 5.25
N PRO A 86 10.79 -9.70 4.89
CA PRO A 86 12.06 -9.35 4.25
C PRO A 86 11.89 -8.74 2.85
N ARG A 87 10.75 -8.97 2.20
CA ARG A 87 10.44 -8.48 0.85
C ARG A 87 10.03 -7.01 0.87
N MET A 88 9.63 -6.49 2.03
CA MET A 88 9.25 -5.09 2.21
C MET A 88 10.48 -4.18 2.25
N ILE A 89 10.56 -3.25 1.29
CA ILE A 89 11.56 -2.17 1.30
C ILE A 89 11.13 -1.10 2.30
N ARG A 90 9.89 -0.61 2.18
CA ARG A 90 9.31 0.46 3.00
C ARG A 90 7.82 0.24 3.15
N TYR A 91 7.25 0.78 4.21
CA TYR A 91 5.80 0.85 4.37
C TYR A 91 5.44 2.02 5.28
N SER A 92 4.24 2.55 5.08
CA SER A 92 3.65 3.57 5.94
C SER A 92 2.19 3.25 6.14
N VAL A 93 1.67 3.51 7.34
CA VAL A 93 0.25 3.37 7.63
C VAL A 93 -0.26 4.70 8.16
N VAL A 94 -1.28 5.23 7.50
CA VAL A 94 -1.89 6.52 7.80
C VAL A 94 -3.32 6.30 8.27
N GLN A 95 -3.73 7.00 9.32
CA GLN A 95 -5.13 7.04 9.76
C GLN A 95 -5.86 8.05 8.88
N MET A 96 -6.84 7.58 8.10
CA MET A 96 -7.60 8.42 7.17
C MET A 96 -8.79 9.10 7.84
N GLY A 97 -9.26 8.58 8.97
CA GLY A 97 -10.36 9.18 9.73
C GLY A 97 -10.80 8.30 10.89
N SER A 98 -11.56 8.92 11.81
CA SER A 98 -12.05 8.25 13.02
C SER A 98 -13.58 8.14 13.05
N LYS A 99 -14.29 9.12 12.48
CA LYS A 99 -15.76 9.15 12.45
C LYS A 99 -16.29 8.73 11.09
N LEU A 100 -17.44 8.05 11.07
CA LEU A 100 -18.08 7.59 9.84
C LEU A 100 -18.32 8.74 8.83
N GLN A 101 -18.71 9.91 9.32
CA GLN A 101 -18.96 11.10 8.50
C GLN A 101 -17.70 11.63 7.79
N GLU A 102 -16.51 11.43 8.37
CA GLU A 102 -15.22 11.83 7.78
C GLU A 102 -14.78 10.85 6.69
N ILE A 103 -15.33 9.63 6.69
CA ILE A 103 -14.79 8.48 5.97
C ILE A 103 -15.73 7.99 4.84
N LYS A 104 -17.01 8.40 4.87
CA LYS A 104 -18.05 7.93 3.95
C LYS A 104 -17.70 8.09 2.46
N ASP A 105 -16.91 9.11 2.12
CA ASP A 105 -16.54 9.43 0.73
C ASP A 105 -15.20 8.80 0.31
N VAL A 106 -14.52 8.06 1.20
CA VAL A 106 -13.24 7.41 0.89
C VAL A 106 -13.50 6.06 0.21
N ALA A 107 -13.37 6.06 -1.12
CA ALA A 107 -13.53 4.87 -1.96
C ALA A 107 -12.59 3.72 -1.56
N GLY A 108 -12.98 2.47 -1.83
CA GLY A 108 -12.12 1.31 -1.57
C GLY A 108 -10.91 1.19 -2.52
N LYS A 109 -10.96 1.86 -3.67
CA LYS A 109 -9.90 1.87 -4.68
C LYS A 109 -9.15 3.20 -4.66
N VAL A 110 -7.82 3.13 -4.84
CA VAL A 110 -6.95 4.31 -4.93
C VAL A 110 -6.36 4.36 -6.32
N GLU A 111 -7.11 4.93 -7.26
CA GLU A 111 -6.63 5.07 -8.63
C GLU A 111 -5.49 6.08 -8.67
N TRP A 112 -4.34 5.63 -9.15
CA TRP A 112 -3.28 6.53 -9.56
C TRP A 112 -3.73 7.22 -10.84
N LYS A 113 -4.18 8.48 -10.76
CA LYS A 113 -4.41 9.30 -11.95
C LYS A 113 -3.06 9.60 -12.56
N ALA A 114 -2.62 8.78 -13.52
CA ALA A 114 -1.58 9.20 -14.44
C ALA A 114 -2.00 10.56 -14.99
N VAL A 115 -1.16 11.58 -14.84
CA VAL A 115 -1.40 12.88 -15.44
C VAL A 115 -1.63 12.62 -16.92
N ALA A 116 -2.86 12.80 -17.39
CA ALA A 116 -3.16 12.70 -18.80
C ALA A 116 -2.23 13.70 -19.48
N ASN A 117 -1.34 13.19 -20.33
CA ASN A 117 -0.39 13.98 -21.09
C ASN A 117 -1.20 14.92 -22.01
N THR A 118 -1.60 16.07 -21.49
CA THR A 118 -2.18 17.17 -22.25
C THR A 118 -1.01 18.00 -22.78
N GLY A 119 -0.19 17.36 -23.61
CA GLY A 119 0.71 18.09 -24.50
C GLY A 119 -0.15 18.94 -25.45
N PRO A 120 0.27 20.17 -25.78
CA PRO A 120 -0.45 20.97 -26.76
C PRO A 120 -0.50 20.22 -28.10
N PRO A 121 -1.59 20.36 -28.89
CA PRO A 121 -1.66 19.76 -30.21
C PRO A 121 -0.48 20.28 -31.03
N LEU A 122 0.26 19.37 -31.65
CA LEU A 122 1.29 19.72 -32.61
C LEU A 122 0.59 20.41 -33.78
N SER A 123 0.80 21.72 -33.90
CA SER A 123 0.40 22.51 -35.07
C SER A 123 1.27 22.09 -36.25
N GLY A 124 0.69 21.31 -37.16
CA GLY A 124 1.16 21.13 -38.52
C GLY A 124 0.29 21.91 -39.50
#